data_AF-A0A926ZXE7-F1
#
_entry.id   AF-A0A926ZXE7-F1
#
_cell.length_a   1.000
_cell.length_b   1.000
_cell.length_c   1.000
_cell.angle_alpha   90.00
_cell.angle_beta   90.00
_cell.angle_gamma   90.00
#
_symmetry.space_group_name_H-M   'P 1'
#
loop_
_entity.id
_entity.type
_entity.pdbx_description
1 polymer ?
#
loop_
_entity_poly.entity_id
_entity_poly.type
_entity_poly.pdbx_seq_one_letter_code
_entity_poly.pdbx_strand_id
1 'polypeptide(L)'
;MRGALREQLGQYRPRGRRPHLQVILDMTSLEKRGKFKALESRVSVFKGKRGVHLVVLYLMVGPWRIPWSSRFYRGKDTTSPALLGLRLVRQLPR
;
A
#
# COMPACT_ATOMS: atom_id res chain seq x y z
N MET A 1 -15.10 -6.30 5.12
CA MET A 1 -14.39 -5.51 4.08
C MET A 1 -14.15 -6.30 2.78
N ARG A 2 -13.54 -7.50 2.82
CA ARG A 2 -13.22 -8.27 1.58
C ARG A 2 -14.45 -8.80 0.82
N GLY A 3 -15.56 -9.10 1.50
CA GLY A 3 -16.80 -9.62 0.88
C GLY A 3 -17.46 -8.61 -0.06
N ALA A 4 -17.79 -7.42 0.44
CA ALA A 4 -18.40 -6.34 -0.34
C ALA A 4 -17.57 -5.95 -1.57
N LEU A 5 -16.23 -6.02 -1.46
CA LEU A 5 -15.33 -5.76 -2.58
C LEU A 5 -15.48 -6.78 -3.71
N ARG A 6 -15.62 -8.08 -3.39
CA ARG A 6 -15.79 -9.13 -4.40
C ARG A 6 -17.10 -8.96 -5.15
N GLU A 7 -18.16 -8.58 -4.45
CA GLU A 7 -19.46 -8.32 -5.04
C GLU A 7 -19.41 -7.13 -6.03
N GLN A 8 -18.83 -6.01 -5.61
CA GLN A 8 -18.65 -4.83 -6.47
C GLN A 8 -17.77 -5.12 -7.70
N LEU A 9 -16.68 -5.88 -7.53
CA LEU A 9 -15.83 -6.30 -8.65
C LEU A 9 -16.55 -7.27 -9.60
N GLY A 10 -17.40 -8.16 -9.07
CA GLY A 10 -18.19 -9.09 -9.89
C GLY A 10 -19.24 -8.40 -10.76
N GLN A 11 -19.75 -7.25 -10.31
CA GLN A 11 -20.66 -6.39 -11.06
C GLN A 11 -19.94 -5.56 -12.14
N TYR A 12 -18.61 -5.43 -12.06
CA TYR A 12 -17.86 -4.65 -13.05
C TYR A 12 -17.72 -5.38 -14.38
N ARG A 13 -18.50 -4.94 -15.37
CA ARG A 13 -18.42 -5.41 -16.75
C ARG A 13 -18.27 -4.24 -17.72
N PRO A 14 -17.06 -3.67 -17.86
CA PRO A 14 -16.84 -2.59 -18.82
C PRO A 14 -17.10 -3.09 -20.25
N ARG A 15 -17.76 -2.27 -21.07
CA ARG A 15 -17.87 -2.52 -22.51
C ARG A 15 -16.53 -2.22 -23.19
N GLY A 16 -16.13 -3.07 -24.13
CA GLY A 16 -14.89 -2.89 -24.91
C GLY A 16 -13.72 -3.71 -24.37
N ARG A 17 -12.58 -3.06 -24.11
CA ARG A 17 -11.33 -3.74 -23.74
C ARG A 17 -11.52 -4.57 -22.47
N ARG A 18 -10.98 -5.81 -22.49
CA ARG A 18 -11.00 -6.69 -21.31
C ARG A 18 -10.40 -5.96 -20.10
N PRO A 19 -11.07 -5.97 -18.94
CA PRO A 19 -10.53 -5.36 -17.73
C PRO A 19 -9.22 -6.04 -17.36
N HIS A 20 -8.20 -5.24 -17.05
CA HIS A 20 -6.91 -5.73 -16.54
C HIS A 20 -6.71 -5.26 -15.10
N LEU A 21 -6.10 -6.12 -14.29
CA LEU A 21 -5.68 -5.78 -12.93
C LEU A 21 -4.33 -5.08 -12.99
N GLN A 22 -4.24 -3.86 -12.45
CA GLN A 22 -2.98 -3.17 -12.23
C GLN A 22 -2.56 -3.32 -10.77
N VAL A 23 -1.30 -3.71 -10.57
CA VAL A 23 -0.68 -3.76 -9.25
C VAL A 23 0.25 -2.56 -9.12
N ILE A 24 -0.05 -1.66 -8.21
CA ILE A 24 0.72 -0.43 -8.01
C ILE A 24 1.31 -0.46 -6.61
N LEU A 25 2.63 -0.31 -6.55
CA LEU A 25 3.36 -0.10 -5.31
C LEU A 25 3.66 1.40 -5.18
N ASP A 26 3.33 1.95 -4.03
CA ASP A 26 3.66 3.32 -3.69
C ASP A 26 4.23 3.42 -2.27
N MET A 27 5.06 4.43 -2.05
CA MET A 27 5.57 4.77 -0.73
C MET A 27 4.88 6.02 -0.21
N THR A 28 3.98 5.82 0.75
CA THR A 28 3.21 6.90 1.38
C THR A 28 3.86 7.32 2.70
N SER A 29 4.04 8.62 2.89
CA SER A 29 4.59 9.19 4.13
C SER A 29 3.52 9.99 4.86
N LEU A 30 3.13 9.53 6.04
CA LEU A 30 2.26 10.28 6.95
C LEU A 30 3.15 11.15 7.83
N GLU A 31 3.30 12.41 7.43
CA GLU A 31 4.07 13.39 8.19
C GLU A 31 3.52 13.53 9.59
N LYS A 32 4.41 13.45 10.58
CA LYS A 32 4.03 13.57 11.98
C LYS A 32 4.30 14.98 12.48
N ARG A 33 3.24 15.73 12.78
CA ARG A 33 3.31 16.97 13.57
C ARG A 33 2.76 16.69 14.97
N GLY A 34 3.60 16.79 16.01
CA GLY A 34 3.22 16.57 17.42
C GLY A 34 3.68 15.24 18.06
N LYS A 35 3.35 15.05 19.34
CA LYS A 35 3.77 13.91 20.18
C LYS A 35 2.70 12.80 20.16
N PHE A 36 2.87 11.75 19.35
CA PHE A 36 2.02 10.55 19.44
C PHE A 36 2.84 9.36 19.91
N LYS A 37 2.85 9.17 21.23
CA LYS A 37 3.58 8.10 21.92
C LYS A 37 3.28 6.70 21.36
N ALA A 38 2.01 6.44 21.02
CA ALA A 38 1.56 5.14 20.51
C ALA A 38 2.24 4.69 19.19
N LEU A 39 2.83 5.62 18.43
CA LEU A 39 3.46 5.33 17.15
C LEU A 39 4.97 5.61 17.14
N GLU A 40 5.57 5.96 18.28
CA GLU A 40 6.99 6.36 18.35
C GLU A 40 7.92 5.29 17.76
N SER A 41 7.68 4.01 18.05
CA SER A 41 8.46 2.89 17.48
C SER A 41 8.31 2.72 15.96
N ARG A 42 7.35 3.39 15.34
CA ARG A 42 7.06 3.36 13.89
C ARG A 42 7.38 4.68 13.19
N VAL A 43 7.81 5.70 13.92
CA VAL A 43 8.26 6.97 13.35
C VAL A 43 9.71 6.81 12.91
N SER A 44 9.99 7.16 11.66
CA SER A 44 11.35 7.24 11.13
C SER A 44 11.52 8.51 10.31
N VAL A 45 12.72 8.73 9.77
CA VAL A 45 12.98 9.77 8.77
C VAL A 45 13.21 9.10 7.43
N PHE A 46 12.46 9.53 6.41
CA PHE A 46 12.67 9.11 5.02
C PHE A 46 12.72 10.34 4.12
N LYS A 47 13.80 10.49 3.35
CA LYS A 47 14.03 11.65 2.46
C LYS A 47 13.78 13.00 3.14
N GLY A 48 14.28 13.18 4.37
CA GLY A 48 14.12 14.41 5.15
C GLY A 48 12.74 14.62 5.80
N LYS A 49 11.77 13.74 5.56
CA LYS A 49 10.43 13.79 6.17
C LYS A 49 10.40 12.88 7.40
N ARG A 50 10.06 13.44 8.57
CA ARG A 50 9.82 12.67 9.79
C ARG A 50 8.36 12.23 9.86
N GLY A 51 8.12 10.93 9.94
CA GLY A 51 6.77 10.43 9.97
C GLY A 51 6.68 8.91 10.01
N VAL A 52 5.46 8.43 9.77
CA VAL A 52 5.22 7.01 9.55
C VAL A 52 5.25 6.78 8.05
N HIS A 53 6.14 5.89 7.62
CA HIS A 53 6.34 5.61 6.20
C HIS A 53 5.85 4.21 5.89
N LEU A 54 5.05 4.08 4.84
CA LEU A 54 4.38 2.86 4.46
C LEU A 54 4.68 2.58 2.99
N VAL A 55 5.09 1.35 2.69
CA VAL A 55 4.97 0.84 1.33
C VAL A 55 3.59 0.19 1.23
N VAL A 56 2.79 0.65 0.27
CA VAL A 56 1.40 0.20 0.09
C VAL A 56 1.26 -0.42 -1.30
N LEU A 57 0.66 -1.60 -1.34
CA LEU A 57 0.25 -2.26 -2.57
C LEU A 57 -1.23 -1.97 -2.81
N TYR A 58 -1.49 -1.31 -3.94
CA TYR A 58 -2.83 -1.06 -4.44
C TYR A 58 -3.15 -2.03 -5.59
N LEU A 59 -4.34 -2.62 -5.53
CA LEU A 59 -4.96 -3.31 -6.66
C LEU A 59 -5.90 -2.34 -7.34
N MET A 60 -5.70 -2.09 -8.64
CA MET A 60 -6.58 -1.26 -9.44
C MET A 60 -7.26 -2.07 -10.53
N VAL A 61 -8.57 -1.92 -10.61
CA VAL A 61 -9.41 -2.48 -11.68
C VAL A 61 -10.38 -1.38 -12.06
N GLY A 62 -10.34 -0.91 -13.30
CA GLY A 62 -11.19 0.21 -13.72
C GLY A 62 -11.07 1.43 -12.77
N PRO A 63 -12.18 1.94 -12.20
CA PRO A 63 -12.15 3.08 -11.29
C PRO A 63 -11.75 2.73 -9.85
N TRP A 64 -11.71 1.45 -9.45
CA TRP A 64 -11.45 1.10 -8.06
C TRP A 64 -9.96 1.05 -7.77
N ARG A 65 -9.56 1.69 -6.66
CA ARG A 65 -8.23 1.60 -6.09
C ARG A 65 -8.30 1.02 -4.68
N ILE A 66 -7.83 -0.22 -4.54
CA ILE A 66 -8.02 -1.01 -3.33
C ILE A 66 -6.67 -1.16 -2.61
N PRO A 67 -6.51 -0.64 -1.38
CA PRO A 67 -5.30 -0.87 -0.59
C PRO A 67 -5.28 -2.32 -0.10
N TRP A 68 -4.57 -3.19 -0.81
CA TRP A 68 -4.58 -4.63 -0.57
C TRP A 68 -3.73 -5.02 0.64
N SER A 69 -2.54 -4.43 0.76
CA SER A 69 -1.59 -4.72 1.83
C SER A 69 -0.57 -3.60 1.99
N SER A 70 0.06 -3.51 3.15
CA SER A 70 1.09 -2.51 3.43
C SER A 70 2.17 -3.03 4.39
N ARG A 71 3.33 -2.39 4.35
CA ARG A 71 4.43 -2.61 5.31
C ARG A 71 4.98 -1.28 5.80
N PHE A 72 5.27 -1.19 7.08
CA PHE A 72 5.96 -0.06 7.67
C PHE A 72 7.44 -0.10 7.29
N TYR A 73 7.92 1.01 6.74
CA TYR A 73 9.35 1.28 6.67
C TYR A 73 9.83 1.78 8.05
N ARG A 74 10.93 1.21 8.53
CA ARG A 74 11.42 1.42 9.91
C ARG A 74 12.60 2.39 10.00
N GLY A 75 13.01 2.98 8.89
CA GLY A 75 14.15 3.91 8.83
C GLY A 75 15.38 3.30 8.19
N LYS A 76 16.47 4.08 8.20
CA LYS A 76 17.78 3.68 7.67
C LYS A 76 18.26 2.40 8.37
N ASP A 77 19.08 1.61 7.67
CA ASP A 77 19.67 0.36 8.18
C ASP A 77 18.65 -0.75 8.47
N THR A 78 17.40 -0.57 8.03
CA THR A 78 16.36 -1.60 8.02
C THR A 78 16.03 -2.06 6.59
N THR A 79 15.06 -2.97 6.42
CA THR A 79 14.67 -3.44 5.08
C THR A 79 14.30 -2.27 4.17
N SER A 80 14.93 -2.21 2.99
CA SER A 80 14.70 -1.11 2.03
C SER A 80 13.25 -1.09 1.51
N PRO A 81 12.73 0.09 1.11
CA PRO A 81 11.38 0.21 0.57
C PRO A 81 11.11 -0.71 -0.63
N ALA A 82 12.10 -0.89 -1.50
CA ALA A 82 12.01 -1.77 -2.66
C ALA A 82 11.84 -3.25 -2.23
N LEU A 83 12.61 -3.72 -1.24
CA LEU A 83 12.48 -5.07 -0.71
C LEU A 83 11.16 -5.28 0.03
N LEU A 84 10.66 -4.26 0.75
CA LEU A 84 9.33 -4.29 1.34
C LEU A 84 8.25 -4.42 0.26
N GLY A 85 8.36 -3.66 -0.83
CA GLY A 85 7.46 -3.75 -1.99
C GLY A 85 7.50 -5.14 -2.64
N LEU A 86 8.69 -5.70 -2.85
CA LEU A 86 8.84 -7.06 -3.39
C LEU A 86 8.18 -8.11 -2.49
N ARG A 87 8.31 -7.98 -1.15
CA ARG A 87 7.61 -8.86 -0.20
C ARG A 87 6.09 -8.76 -0.32
N LEU A 88 5.55 -7.57 -0.56
CA LEU A 88 4.12 -7.38 -0.78
C LEU A 88 3.64 -8.07 -2.07
N VAL A 89 4.40 -7.92 -3.16
CA VAL A 89 4.06 -8.56 -4.44
C VAL A 89 4.09 -10.09 -4.33
N ARG A 90 5.10 -10.63 -3.65
CA ARG A 90 5.21 -12.09 -3.41
C ARG A 90 4.07 -12.67 -2.57
N GLN A 91 3.33 -11.82 -1.84
CA GLN A 91 2.17 -12.21 -1.03
C GLN A 91 0.84 -12.13 -1.80
N LEU A 92 0.87 -11.73 -3.07
CA LEU A 92 -0.32 -11.79 -3.91
C LEU A 92 -0.74 -13.25 -4.16
N PRO A 93 -2.05 -13.52 -4.22
CA PRO A 93 -2.55 -14.82 -4.65
C PRO A 93 -1.99 -15.19 -6.03
N ARG A 94 -1.67 -16.48 -6.21
CA ARG A 94 -1.27 -17.05 -7.51
C ARG A 94 -2.48 -17.45 -8.32
#